data_AF-A0A7W1SKB3-F1
#
_entry.id   AF-A0A7W1SKB3-F1
#
_cell.length_a   1.000
_cell.length_b   1.000
_cell.length_c   1.000
_cell.angle_alpha   90.00
_cell.angle_beta   90.00
_cell.angle_gamma   90.00
#
_symmetry.space_group_name_H-M   'P 1'
#
loop_
_entity.id
_entity.type
_entity.pdbx_description
1 polymer ?
#
loop_
_entity_poly.entity_id
_entity_poly.type
_entity_poly.pdbx_seq_one_letter_code
_entity_poly.pdbx_strand_id
1 'polypeptide(L)'
;MPASPISRCALLAALALLVSSPPLVAQAVASTVPSSRPSHAAQLKGALRSLVAAQTKHHVARRSYAASVDLLRLPPAPGVQIEIVAAGRAGWQARARHQDQPGRSCVIFVGLLDGREGPRTDADRDMAGEEGVPLCDRMR
;
A
#
# COMPACT_ATOMS: atom_id res chain seq x y z
N MET A 1 34.98 13.33 -60.48
CA MET A 1 35.18 14.59 -61.22
C MET A 1 34.61 14.37 -62.62
N PRO A 2 33.50 15.06 -62.98
CA PRO A 2 33.62 16.39 -63.59
C PRO A 2 32.85 17.48 -62.82
N ALA A 3 33.17 18.72 -63.18
CA ALA A 3 32.90 19.97 -62.48
C ALA A 3 31.66 20.72 -63.03
N SER A 4 30.97 21.43 -62.12
CA SER A 4 30.36 22.79 -62.20
C SER A 4 29.44 23.17 -63.40
N PRO A 5 28.38 24.01 -63.24
CA PRO A 5 28.50 25.33 -62.61
C PRO A 5 27.32 25.89 -61.80
N ILE A 6 27.68 26.94 -61.06
CA ILE A 6 26.91 27.88 -60.27
C ILE A 6 25.85 28.59 -61.13
N SER A 7 24.62 28.74 -60.61
CA SER A 7 23.77 29.86 -61.04
C SER A 7 22.93 30.40 -59.89
N ARG A 8 22.91 31.73 -59.86
CA ARG A 8 22.42 32.63 -58.82
C ARG A 8 20.90 32.75 -58.94
N CYS A 9 20.18 32.73 -57.83
CA CYS A 9 18.95 33.52 -57.74
C CYS A 9 18.83 34.06 -56.33
N ALA A 10 18.97 35.37 -56.26
CA ALA A 10 18.76 36.16 -55.08
C ALA A 10 17.26 36.26 -54.76
N LEU A 11 17.01 36.75 -53.54
CA LEU A 11 15.91 37.65 -53.17
C LEU A 11 14.56 37.04 -52.73
N LEU A 12 14.23 37.45 -51.49
CA LEU A 12 12.90 37.83 -50.96
C LEU A 12 12.01 36.71 -50.39
N ALA A 13 11.78 36.74 -49.07
CA ALA A 13 10.61 37.41 -48.50
C ALA A 13 10.50 37.09 -47.00
N ALA A 14 10.46 38.14 -46.18
CA ALA A 14 10.06 38.07 -44.78
C ALA A 14 8.54 37.80 -44.70
N LEU A 15 8.12 36.82 -43.92
CA LEU A 15 6.72 36.62 -43.52
C LEU A 15 6.68 36.30 -42.03
N ALA A 16 6.47 37.37 -41.24
CA ALA A 16 6.14 37.28 -39.84
C ALA A 16 4.70 36.75 -39.69
N LEU A 17 4.54 35.51 -39.23
CA LEU A 17 3.25 34.99 -38.79
C LEU A 17 3.13 35.19 -37.27
N LEU A 18 2.37 36.21 -36.89
CA LEU A 18 1.87 36.41 -35.53
C LEU A 18 0.80 35.34 -35.26
N VAL A 19 1.19 34.26 -34.59
CA VAL A 19 0.25 33.26 -34.07
C VAL A 19 -0.31 33.77 -32.74
N SER A 20 -1.54 34.27 -32.76
CA SER A 20 -2.27 34.69 -31.56
C SER A 20 -2.95 33.48 -30.93
N SER A 21 -2.26 32.85 -29.97
CA SER A 21 -2.81 31.75 -29.18
C SER A 21 -3.79 32.29 -28.10
N PRO A 22 -5.02 31.77 -27.99
CA PRO A 22 -5.92 32.12 -26.90
C PRO A 22 -5.42 31.53 -25.57
N PRO A 23 -5.62 32.21 -24.42
CA PRO A 23 -5.25 31.66 -23.12
C PRO A 23 -6.23 30.56 -22.71
N LEU A 24 -5.72 29.34 -22.50
CA LEU A 24 -6.44 28.27 -21.81
C LEU A 24 -6.65 28.69 -20.35
N VAL A 25 -7.88 29.05 -19.99
CA VAL A 25 -8.28 29.21 -18.60
C VAL A 25 -8.44 27.81 -18.00
N ALA A 26 -7.38 27.31 -17.37
CA ALA A 26 -7.41 26.08 -16.59
C ALA A 26 -8.26 26.31 -15.32
N GLN A 27 -9.53 25.90 -15.36
CA GLN A 27 -10.36 25.83 -14.16
C GLN A 27 -9.86 24.68 -13.29
N ALA A 28 -9.09 25.01 -12.25
CA ALA A 28 -8.73 24.08 -11.20
C ALA A 28 -9.99 23.75 -10.37
N VAL A 29 -10.67 22.67 -10.73
CA VAL A 29 -11.64 22.02 -9.85
C VAL A 29 -10.87 21.46 -8.65
N ALA A 30 -10.81 22.23 -7.57
CA ALA A 30 -10.32 21.76 -6.28
C ALA A 30 -11.23 20.61 -5.83
N SER A 31 -10.78 19.37 -6.04
CA SER A 31 -11.43 18.20 -5.47
C SER A 31 -11.14 18.23 -3.98
N THR A 32 -12.09 18.73 -3.19
CA THR A 32 -12.05 18.68 -1.73
C THR A 32 -12.18 17.22 -1.31
N VAL A 33 -11.07 16.49 -1.29
CA VAL A 33 -11.03 15.16 -0.66
C VAL A 33 -11.27 15.40 0.83
N PRO A 34 -12.35 14.89 1.43
CA PRO A 34 -12.56 15.05 2.87
C PRO A 34 -11.40 14.37 3.59
N SER A 35 -10.61 15.15 4.32
CA SER A 35 -9.56 14.68 5.23
C SER A 35 -10.16 14.04 6.48
N SER A 36 -11.04 13.03 6.31
CA SER A 36 -11.53 12.25 7.43
C SER A 36 -10.42 11.33 7.91
N ARG A 37 -10.06 11.41 9.20
CA ARG A 37 -9.12 10.45 9.78
C ARG A 37 -9.69 9.04 9.63
N PRO A 38 -8.88 8.05 9.21
CA PRO A 38 -9.33 6.67 9.13
C PRO A 38 -9.75 6.16 10.52
N SER A 39 -10.82 5.37 10.56
CA SER A 39 -11.24 4.70 11.80
C SER A 39 -10.15 3.78 12.34
N HIS A 40 -10.16 3.46 13.63
CA HIS A 40 -9.20 2.54 14.24
C HIS A 40 -9.14 1.18 13.52
N ALA A 41 -10.31 0.66 13.13
CA ALA A 41 -10.39 -0.58 12.35
C ALA A 41 -9.70 -0.43 10.98
N ALA A 42 -9.89 0.71 10.30
CA ALA A 42 -9.24 0.96 9.02
C ALA A 42 -7.71 1.07 9.16
N GLN A 43 -7.23 1.70 10.23
CA GLN A 43 -5.79 1.80 10.54
C GLN A 43 -5.18 0.41 10.80
N LEU A 44 -5.81 -0.41 11.65
CA LEU A 44 -5.36 -1.77 11.94
C LEU A 44 -5.37 -2.67 10.71
N LYS A 45 -6.44 -2.61 9.90
CA LYS A 45 -6.51 -3.34 8.61
C LYS A 45 -5.39 -2.90 7.66
N GLY A 46 -5.10 -1.60 7.59
CA GLY A 46 -3.99 -1.06 6.80
C GLY A 46 -2.64 -1.63 7.25
N ALA A 47 -2.38 -1.60 8.54
CA ALA A 47 -1.15 -2.11 9.13
C ALA A 47 -0.97 -3.62 8.88
N LEU A 48 -2.05 -4.41 9.00
CA LEU A 48 -2.02 -5.85 8.69
C LEU A 48 -1.79 -6.13 7.19
N ARG A 49 -2.33 -5.33 6.27
CA ARG A 49 -2.00 -5.45 4.83
C ARG A 49 -0.54 -5.12 4.56
N SER A 50 0.02 -4.12 5.23
CA SER A 50 1.46 -3.82 5.14
C SER A 50 2.31 -4.98 5.69
N LEU A 51 1.86 -5.64 6.77
CA LEU A 51 2.51 -6.84 7.31
C LEU A 51 2.51 -7.99 6.29
N VAL A 52 1.39 -8.23 5.59
CA VAL A 52 1.33 -9.22 4.50
C VAL A 52 2.39 -8.95 3.44
N ALA A 53 2.50 -7.72 2.96
CA ALA A 53 3.51 -7.36 1.97
C ALA A 53 4.95 -7.59 2.48
N ALA A 54 5.22 -7.26 3.75
CA ALA A 54 6.53 -7.48 4.37
C ALA A 54 6.85 -8.97 4.54
N GLN A 55 5.87 -9.77 4.97
CA GLN A 55 5.99 -11.22 5.10
C GLN A 55 6.24 -11.90 3.76
N THR A 56 5.51 -11.52 2.71
CA THR A 56 5.74 -12.03 1.35
C THR A 56 7.18 -11.76 0.90
N LYS A 57 7.68 -10.53 1.10
CA LYS A 57 9.07 -10.20 0.77
C LYS A 57 10.08 -11.04 1.57
N HIS A 58 9.83 -11.24 2.86
CA HIS A 58 10.70 -12.04 3.71
C HIS A 58 10.70 -13.52 3.27
N HIS A 59 9.53 -14.07 2.95
CA HIS A 59 9.39 -15.46 2.49
C HIS A 59 10.09 -15.71 1.16
N VAL A 60 9.97 -14.80 0.19
CA VAL A 60 10.73 -14.88 -1.07
C VAL A 60 12.23 -14.94 -0.81
N ALA A 61 12.74 -14.15 0.13
CA ALA A 61 14.17 -14.07 0.42
C ALA A 61 14.69 -15.23 1.31
N ARG A 62 13.87 -15.75 2.22
CA ARG A 62 14.30 -16.68 3.29
C ARG A 62 13.66 -18.06 3.21
N ARG A 63 12.70 -18.27 2.30
CA ARG A 63 11.90 -19.50 2.16
C ARG A 63 11.16 -19.91 3.44
N SER A 64 10.82 -18.92 4.28
CA SER A 64 10.03 -19.04 5.50
C SER A 64 9.42 -17.69 5.84
N TYR A 65 8.27 -17.66 6.51
CA TYR A 65 7.73 -16.44 7.09
C TYR A 65 8.51 -16.04 8.34
N ALA A 66 8.55 -14.74 8.63
CA ALA A 66 9.20 -14.21 9.82
C ALA A 66 8.36 -14.48 11.07
N ALA A 67 9.01 -14.85 12.17
CA ALA A 67 8.37 -15.10 13.46
C ALA A 67 8.25 -13.87 14.37
N SER A 68 8.92 -12.76 14.03
CA SER A 68 8.87 -11.49 14.76
C SER A 68 8.80 -10.32 13.78
N VAL A 69 8.13 -9.24 14.21
CA VAL A 69 8.01 -7.99 13.44
C VAL A 69 9.37 -7.30 13.28
N ASP A 70 10.33 -7.51 14.19
CA ASP A 70 11.67 -6.90 14.12
C ASP A 70 12.51 -7.43 12.95
N LEU A 71 12.17 -8.63 12.45
CA LEU A 71 12.78 -9.21 11.25
C LEU A 71 12.21 -8.61 9.96
N LEU A 72 11.18 -7.76 10.08
CA LEU A 72 10.46 -7.13 9.00
C LEU A 72 10.70 -5.62 9.06
N ARG A 73 11.01 -5.01 7.92
CA ARG A 73 11.18 -3.55 7.82
C ARG A 73 9.83 -2.87 7.66
N LEU A 74 8.97 -3.01 8.67
CA LEU A 74 7.64 -2.40 8.69
C LEU A 74 7.72 -0.95 9.17
N PRO A 75 7.16 0.02 8.43
CA PRO A 75 7.01 1.36 8.96
C PRO A 75 6.07 1.34 10.17
N PRO A 76 6.38 2.10 11.24
CA PRO A 76 5.49 2.18 12.39
C PRO A 76 4.16 2.82 11.98
N ALA A 77 3.06 2.24 12.46
CA ALA A 77 1.72 2.82 12.34
C ALA A 77 1.34 3.46 13.69
N PRO A 78 0.95 4.75 13.74
CA PRO A 78 0.64 5.44 15.00
C PRO A 78 -0.41 4.69 15.81
N GLY A 79 -0.10 4.44 17.09
CA GLY A 79 -1.02 3.78 18.03
C GLY A 79 -1.32 2.31 17.73
N VAL A 80 -0.70 1.70 16.71
CA VAL A 80 -0.90 0.30 16.32
C VAL A 80 0.24 -0.57 16.82
N GLN A 81 -0.11 -1.65 17.52
CA GLN A 81 0.81 -2.71 17.88
C GLN A 81 0.49 -3.97 17.09
N ILE A 82 1.52 -4.59 16.50
CA ILE A 82 1.40 -5.84 15.73
C ILE A 82 2.16 -6.95 16.46
N GLU A 83 1.54 -8.11 16.54
CA GLU A 83 2.09 -9.34 17.12
C GLU A 83 1.97 -10.47 16.10
N ILE A 84 3.08 -11.13 15.75
CA ILE A 84 3.06 -12.38 14.98
C ILE A 84 2.85 -13.52 15.98
N VAL A 85 1.69 -14.15 15.91
CA VAL A 85 1.26 -15.17 16.89
C VAL A 85 1.89 -16.53 16.58
N ALA A 86 2.06 -16.85 15.28
CA ALA A 86 2.79 -18.02 14.82
C ALA A 86 3.24 -17.81 13.37
N ALA A 87 4.37 -18.43 13.01
CA ALA A 87 4.90 -18.42 11.65
C ALA A 87 5.72 -19.69 11.38
N GLY A 88 5.75 -20.10 10.12
CA GLY A 88 6.53 -21.24 9.64
C GLY A 88 6.82 -21.11 8.15
N ARG A 89 7.12 -22.24 7.50
CA ARG A 89 7.38 -22.26 6.04
C ARG A 89 6.11 -22.15 5.21
N ALA A 90 5.03 -22.76 5.69
CA ALA A 90 3.77 -22.90 4.95
C ALA A 90 2.71 -21.85 5.31
N GLY A 91 2.89 -21.11 6.41
CA GLY A 91 1.94 -20.09 6.81
C GLY A 91 2.38 -19.27 8.01
N TRP A 92 1.56 -18.27 8.35
CA TRP A 92 1.68 -17.42 9.53
C TRP A 92 0.34 -16.80 9.90
N GLN A 93 0.26 -16.32 11.13
CA GLN A 93 -0.89 -15.60 11.66
C GLN A 93 -0.43 -14.47 12.57
N ALA A 94 -1.19 -13.38 12.59
CA ALA A 94 -0.89 -12.22 13.41
C ALA A 94 -2.15 -11.58 13.98
N ARG A 95 -1.89 -10.72 14.95
CA ARG A 95 -2.87 -9.86 15.60
C ARG A 95 -2.36 -8.43 15.60
N ALA A 96 -3.27 -7.48 15.41
CA ALA A 96 -3.00 -6.06 15.60
C ALA A 96 -3.98 -5.46 16.62
N ARG A 97 -3.50 -4.53 17.44
CA ARG A 97 -4.28 -3.79 18.45
C ARG A 97 -4.02 -2.30 18.33
N HIS A 98 -5.02 -1.49 18.67
CA HIS A 98 -4.88 -0.04 18.72
C HIS A 98 -4.91 0.42 20.19
N GLN A 99 -4.03 1.33 20.56
CA GLN A 99 -3.91 1.84 21.94
C GLN A 99 -5.23 2.44 22.47
N ASP A 100 -5.99 3.11 21.60
CA ASP A 100 -7.28 3.75 21.95
C ASP A 100 -8.48 2.78 21.89
N GLN A 101 -8.23 1.49 21.61
CA GLN A 101 -9.25 0.43 21.57
C GLN A 101 -8.81 -0.78 22.42
N PRO A 102 -8.63 -0.60 23.75
CA PRO A 102 -8.16 -1.67 24.62
C PRO A 102 -9.12 -2.88 24.60
N GLY A 103 -8.54 -4.08 24.61
CA GLY A 103 -9.29 -5.34 24.53
C GLY A 103 -9.83 -5.68 23.14
N ARG A 104 -9.61 -4.83 22.13
CA ARG A 104 -10.04 -5.07 20.75
C ARG A 104 -8.85 -5.27 19.83
N SER A 105 -9.08 -6.02 18.77
CA SER A 105 -8.05 -6.47 17.85
C SER A 105 -8.57 -6.64 16.43
N CYS A 106 -7.62 -6.69 15.50
CA CYS A 106 -7.80 -7.34 14.21
C CYS A 106 -6.85 -8.54 14.10
N VAL A 107 -7.28 -9.59 13.41
CA VAL A 107 -6.48 -10.79 13.14
C VAL A 107 -6.41 -11.08 11.66
N ILE A 108 -5.34 -11.74 11.25
CA ILE A 108 -5.11 -12.18 9.86
C ILE A 108 -4.26 -13.46 9.86
N PHE A 109 -4.44 -14.28 8.84
CA PHE A 109 -3.54 -15.40 8.55
C PHE A 109 -3.25 -15.47 7.05
N VAL A 110 -2.14 -16.13 6.71
CA VAL A 110 -1.77 -16.54 5.34
C VAL A 110 -1.19 -17.95 5.43
N GLY A 111 -1.61 -18.82 4.54
CA GLY A 111 -1.23 -20.23 4.48
C GLY A 111 -1.73 -21.05 5.66
N LEU A 112 -1.13 -22.22 5.84
CA LEU A 112 -1.53 -23.20 6.84
C LEU A 112 -0.39 -23.45 7.84
N LEU A 113 -0.78 -23.67 9.09
CA LEU A 113 0.11 -24.08 10.17
C LEU A 113 -0.44 -25.39 10.74
N ASP A 114 0.29 -26.49 10.55
CA ASP A 114 -0.16 -27.82 10.97
C ASP A 114 -0.55 -27.84 12.46
N GLY A 115 -1.73 -28.38 12.75
CA GLY A 115 -2.24 -28.50 14.13
C GLY A 115 -2.64 -27.17 14.78
N ARG A 116 -2.73 -26.07 14.03
CA ARG A 116 -3.12 -24.76 14.56
C ARG A 116 -4.40 -24.24 13.90
N GLU A 117 -5.37 -23.89 14.73
CA GLU A 117 -6.58 -23.18 14.33
C GLU A 117 -6.26 -21.71 13.98
N GLY A 118 -7.06 -21.13 13.06
CA GLY A 118 -6.94 -19.73 12.69
C GLY A 118 -7.06 -18.77 13.89
N PRO A 119 -6.42 -17.58 13.82
CA PRO A 119 -6.44 -16.64 14.92
C PRO A 119 -7.86 -16.10 15.15
N ARG A 120 -8.19 -15.86 16.42
CA ARG A 120 -9.45 -15.25 16.85
C ARG A 120 -9.23 -13.83 17.35
N THR A 121 -10.18 -12.95 17.06
CA THR A 121 -10.19 -11.61 17.64
C THR A 121 -10.36 -11.68 19.16
N ASP A 122 -9.91 -10.64 19.86
CA ASP A 122 -9.85 -10.60 21.32
C ASP A 122 -11.24 -10.43 21.95
N ALA A 123 -12.07 -9.51 21.44
CA ALA A 123 -13.35 -9.16 22.06
C ALA A 123 -14.52 -10.03 21.58
N ASP A 124 -14.77 -10.03 20.26
CA ASP A 124 -15.90 -10.74 19.65
C ASP A 124 -15.61 -12.26 19.51
N ARG A 125 -14.34 -12.67 19.63
CA ARG A 125 -13.87 -14.08 19.54
C ARG A 125 -14.11 -14.73 18.17
N ASP A 126 -14.34 -13.91 17.16
CA ASP A 126 -14.56 -14.34 15.79
C ASP A 126 -13.25 -14.88 15.19
N MET A 127 -13.36 -16.01 14.48
CA MET A 127 -12.24 -16.62 13.78
C MET A 127 -11.99 -15.89 12.47
N ALA A 128 -10.71 -15.63 12.14
CA ALA A 128 -10.34 -15.10 10.84
C ALA A 128 -10.96 -15.95 9.71
N GLY A 129 -11.61 -15.28 8.75
CA GLY A 129 -12.33 -15.92 7.66
C GLY A 129 -11.41 -16.21 6.47
N GLU A 130 -11.45 -15.33 5.48
CA GLU A 130 -10.66 -15.47 4.25
C GLU A 130 -9.17 -15.19 4.49
N GLU A 131 -8.31 -15.99 3.85
CA GLU A 131 -6.87 -15.83 3.89
C GLU A 131 -6.43 -14.44 3.38
N GLY A 132 -5.49 -13.80 4.08
CA GLY A 132 -4.98 -12.48 3.69
C GLY A 132 -5.97 -11.34 3.92
N VAL A 133 -7.18 -11.61 4.41
CA VAL A 133 -8.20 -10.60 4.71
C VAL A 133 -8.28 -10.36 6.22
N PRO A 134 -7.93 -9.15 6.71
CA PRO A 134 -8.00 -8.90 8.14
C PRO A 134 -9.44 -8.79 8.66
N LEU A 135 -9.75 -9.56 9.71
CA LEU A 135 -11.00 -9.50 10.45
C LEU A 135 -10.80 -8.72 11.75
N CYS A 136 -11.76 -7.87 12.13
CA CYS A 136 -11.64 -7.00 13.29
C CYS A 136 -12.85 -7.12 14.21
N ASP A 137 -12.60 -6.94 15.51
CA ASP A 137 -13.64 -6.65 16.49
C ASP A 137 -14.41 -5.37 16.12
N ARG A 138 -15.66 -5.27 16.58
CA ARG A 138 -16.50 -4.07 16.42
C ARG A 138 -15.95 -2.88 17.22
N MET A 139 -15.18 -1.99 16.61
CA MET A 139 -14.60 -0.84 17.32
C MET A 139 -15.60 0.31 17.48
N ARG A 140 -15.39 1.11 18.53
CA ARG A 140 -16.15 2.35 18.78
C ARG A 140 -15.45 3.57 18.19
#